data_AF-A0A7I4KQI3-F1
#
_entry.id   AF-A0A7I4KQI3-F1
#
_cell.length_a   1.000
_cell.length_b   1.000
_cell.length_c   1.000
_cell.angle_alpha   90.00
_cell.angle_beta   90.00
_cell.angle_gamma   90.00
#
_symmetry.space_group_name_H-M   'P 1'
#
loop_
_entity.id
_entity.type
_entity.pdbx_description
1 polymer ?
#
loop_
_entity_poly.entity_id
_entity_poly.type
_entity_poly.pdbx_seq_one_letter_code
_entity_poly.pdbx_strand_id
1 'polypeptide(L)'
;MSNEDHPKKRAKKAPPHECTVILIDVGANMSREGVATTDMQLAKDTVEWIITRKIFTESVDKFTLMLFGSEVTQNPITTDENIFFYVEEMQQAKIDWLRFIDKEIKPSKSTNGDSLDYMRNHLENYPESNITVRNILLVTNLGGFDGNMDEECIETIINGMKALEINFNVVGPSFGKLSKPKDEIISTEESAIELEESKLSNTTQSFKMEPAERILTDILTQTDGVIYSFAEALPVLQRFVPRKVKVRGQKFYLELGIDFKLPLQMYKKIQPANFKLATQKYASITDVQLKRKTVYEKCVKDEKVDDGDGSADSNLSQGSSSKISKEQTIKGYKFGTTIVPYNEEDQKEYGWKPENRCLKLIQFAKRSQILEHYMMDGGACYFIPPALDRSACIAISALVNAMIAEDSVALTRYVYSAASHPRIMGLFPRRSKRGVDMFVGIKLPFYEDFRGLDFPQLNSPTTEPKSDDLKAMHALVEAMDLTKAHFNSETGQFEESLRPRDVPNPKLQNVCNAMKYRALHPNIPLPAFDDKLLGGLLEPNAFLLKRANESLNYLKANFPTIESPSKKQHVKEGKEEILPVIRIDNSVLPESSKFIKTDEMDV
;
A
#
# COMPACT_ATOMS: atom_id res chain seq x y z
N MET A 1 1.46 -48.42 30.90
CA MET A 1 2.34 -47.81 29.87
C MET A 1 1.98 -46.35 29.80
N SER A 2 2.95 -45.47 30.12
CA SER A 2 2.75 -44.06 30.45
C SER A 2 2.41 -43.19 29.23
N ASN A 3 1.61 -42.16 29.49
CA ASN A 3 1.34 -41.02 28.60
C ASN A 3 2.60 -40.14 28.42
N GLU A 4 3.61 -40.62 27.70
CA GLU A 4 4.88 -39.88 27.50
C GLU A 4 5.27 -39.69 26.01
N ASP A 5 4.38 -39.95 25.05
CA ASP A 5 4.69 -39.79 23.60
C ASP A 5 3.77 -38.79 22.88
N HIS A 6 3.73 -37.57 23.41
CA HIS A 6 3.31 -36.41 22.62
C HIS A 6 4.53 -35.52 22.35
N PRO A 7 4.86 -35.24 21.08
CA PRO A 7 5.99 -34.38 20.76
C PRO A 7 5.77 -33.01 21.40
N LYS A 8 6.62 -32.66 22.36
CA LYS A 8 6.66 -31.35 23.02
C LYS A 8 6.58 -30.28 21.93
N LYS A 9 5.51 -29.46 21.94
CA LYS A 9 5.40 -28.25 21.11
C LYS A 9 6.71 -27.48 21.26
N ARG A 10 7.53 -27.42 20.21
CA ARG A 10 8.71 -26.55 20.17
C ARG A 10 8.26 -25.16 20.64
N ALA A 11 8.85 -24.66 21.71
CA ALA A 11 8.65 -23.28 22.15
C ALA A 11 8.87 -22.39 20.91
N LYS A 12 7.86 -21.59 20.54
CA LYS A 12 8.00 -20.65 19.42
C LYS A 12 9.12 -19.69 19.79
N LYS A 13 10.29 -19.80 19.15
CA LYS A 13 11.34 -18.76 19.23
C LYS A 13 10.69 -17.43 18.86
N ALA A 14 10.90 -16.41 19.68
CA ALA A 14 10.40 -15.06 19.39
C ALA A 14 10.90 -14.62 17.99
N PRO A 15 10.03 -14.00 17.17
CA PRO A 15 10.45 -13.55 15.86
C PRO A 15 11.56 -12.49 15.98
N PRO A 16 12.49 -12.43 15.02
CA PRO A 16 13.44 -11.33 14.94
C PRO A 16 12.70 -10.01 14.81
N HIS A 17 13.11 -9.00 15.56
CA HIS A 17 12.43 -7.70 15.65
C HIS A 17 13.42 -6.55 15.81
N GLU A 18 12.97 -5.34 15.43
CA GLU A 18 13.70 -4.10 15.67
C GLU A 18 13.29 -3.52 17.03
N CYS A 19 14.24 -2.91 17.74
CA CYS A 19 13.98 -2.14 18.96
C CYS A 19 14.24 -0.66 18.67
N THR A 20 13.27 0.20 18.95
CA THR A 20 13.39 1.64 18.70
C THR A 20 13.01 2.45 19.93
N VAL A 21 13.94 3.29 20.39
CA VAL A 21 13.64 4.33 21.37
C VAL A 21 13.21 5.58 20.62
N ILE A 22 11.99 6.05 20.87
CA ILE A 22 11.48 7.30 20.32
C ILE A 22 11.60 8.36 21.40
N LEU A 23 12.34 9.41 21.11
CA LEU A 23 12.58 10.51 22.01
C LEU A 23 11.95 11.78 21.43
N ILE A 24 11.04 12.39 22.18
CA ILE A 24 10.36 13.63 21.79
C ILE A 24 10.81 14.75 22.71
N ASP A 25 11.29 15.82 22.10
CA ASP A 25 11.53 17.09 22.78
C ASP A 25 10.19 17.71 23.17
N VAL A 26 10.03 17.95 24.47
CA VAL A 26 8.86 18.65 25.00
C VAL A 26 9.23 19.95 25.72
N GLY A 27 10.43 20.47 25.51
CA GLY A 27 10.88 21.72 26.12
C GLY A 27 10.10 22.94 25.61
N ALA A 28 10.23 24.06 26.32
CA ALA A 28 9.56 25.32 25.98
C ALA A 28 9.91 25.83 24.57
N ASN A 29 11.12 25.51 24.09
CA ASN A 29 11.60 25.77 22.73
C ASN A 29 10.70 25.16 21.64
N MET A 30 10.00 24.07 21.92
CA MET A 30 9.11 23.39 20.96
C MET A 30 7.79 24.15 20.71
N SER A 31 7.50 25.17 21.51
CA SER A 31 6.36 26.07 21.29
C SER A 31 6.60 27.10 20.18
N ARG A 32 7.80 27.16 19.60
CA ARG A 32 8.11 28.03 18.46
C ARG A 32 7.14 27.75 17.31
N GLU A 33 6.51 28.81 16.82
CA GLU A 33 5.67 28.77 15.63
C GLU A 33 6.56 28.73 14.38
N GLY A 34 6.43 27.67 13.57
CA GLY A 34 6.92 27.67 12.21
C GLY A 34 5.98 28.44 11.27
N VAL A 35 6.17 28.30 9.96
CA VAL A 35 5.42 29.05 8.92
C VAL A 35 3.88 28.83 8.99
N ALA A 36 3.39 27.74 9.62
CA ALA A 36 1.96 27.46 9.77
C ALA A 36 1.54 26.64 11.01
N THR A 37 2.45 25.88 11.63
CA THR A 37 2.21 25.03 12.81
C THR A 37 3.41 25.08 13.75
N THR A 38 3.23 24.77 15.02
CA THR A 38 4.35 24.69 15.99
C THR A 38 5.22 23.46 15.72
N ASP A 39 6.51 23.55 16.08
CA ASP A 39 7.44 22.41 15.99
C ASP A 39 6.95 21.22 16.82
N MET A 40 6.31 21.49 17.97
CA MET A 40 5.64 20.47 18.77
C MET A 40 4.57 19.71 17.98
N GLN A 41 3.71 20.42 17.24
CA GLN A 41 2.66 19.75 16.46
C GLN A 41 3.26 18.90 15.33
N LEU A 42 4.32 19.40 14.66
CA LEU A 42 5.04 18.64 13.63
C LEU A 42 5.73 17.39 14.21
N ALA A 43 6.31 17.51 15.41
CA ALA A 43 6.91 16.39 16.14
C ALA A 43 5.86 15.32 16.49
N LYS A 44 4.72 15.74 17.04
CA LYS A 44 3.58 14.86 17.34
C LYS A 44 3.09 14.15 16.09
N ASP A 45 2.82 14.89 15.01
CA ASP A 45 2.35 14.34 13.75
C ASP A 45 3.34 13.30 13.19
N THR A 46 4.65 13.59 13.28
CA THR A 46 5.72 12.70 12.82
C THR A 46 5.68 11.37 13.58
N VAL A 47 5.67 11.41 14.91
CA VAL A 47 5.68 10.20 15.75
C VAL A 47 4.36 9.44 15.61
N GLU A 48 3.23 10.14 15.59
CA GLU A 48 1.92 9.53 15.35
C GLU A 48 1.90 8.74 14.04
N TRP A 49 2.45 9.29 12.96
CA TRP A 49 2.50 8.60 11.67
C TRP A 49 3.44 7.38 11.68
N ILE A 50 4.56 7.46 12.39
CA ILE A 50 5.47 6.31 12.59
C ILE A 50 4.74 5.18 13.33
N ILE A 51 4.08 5.49 14.44
CA ILE A 51 3.33 4.52 15.24
C ILE A 51 2.14 3.97 14.46
N THR A 52 1.39 4.83 13.77
CA THR A 52 0.26 4.48 12.90
C THR A 52 0.68 3.45 11.84
N ARG A 53 1.82 3.65 11.17
CA ARG A 53 2.38 2.69 10.21
C ARG A 53 2.70 1.34 10.84
N LYS A 54 3.31 1.33 12.03
CA LYS A 54 3.68 0.09 12.73
C LYS A 54 2.44 -0.70 13.16
N ILE A 55 1.36 -0.01 13.56
CA ILE A 55 0.05 -0.63 13.85
C ILE A 55 -0.54 -1.24 12.58
N PHE A 56 -0.66 -0.47 11.48
CA PHE A 56 -1.28 -0.97 10.24
C PHE A 56 -0.50 -2.08 9.56
N THR A 57 0.82 -2.14 9.76
CA THR A 57 1.66 -3.20 9.22
C THR A 57 1.72 -4.43 10.12
N GLU A 58 1.04 -4.43 11.28
CA GLU A 58 1.13 -5.47 12.31
C GLU A 58 2.59 -5.82 12.60
N SER A 59 3.41 -4.79 12.82
CA SER A 59 4.83 -4.99 13.06
C SER A 59 5.05 -5.67 14.42
N VAL A 60 6.05 -6.57 14.45
CA VAL A 60 6.50 -7.19 15.70
C VAL A 60 7.57 -6.36 16.41
N ASP A 61 7.99 -5.25 15.79
CA ASP A 61 8.98 -4.32 16.33
C ASP A 61 8.49 -3.72 17.65
N LYS A 62 9.46 -3.42 18.51
CA LYS A 62 9.23 -2.93 19.85
C LYS A 62 9.70 -1.50 19.99
N PHE A 63 8.90 -0.72 20.70
CA PHE A 63 9.09 0.70 20.89
C PHE A 63 9.03 1.02 22.38
N THR A 64 9.77 2.04 22.78
CA THR A 64 9.51 2.82 24.00
C THR A 64 9.43 4.29 23.61
N LEU A 65 8.63 5.05 24.33
CA LEU A 65 8.45 6.48 24.13
C LEU A 65 8.97 7.22 25.36
N MET A 66 9.93 8.09 25.13
CA MET A 66 10.57 8.94 26.13
C MET A 66 10.35 10.41 25.76
N LEU A 67 10.06 11.25 26.75
CA LEU A 67 9.96 12.70 26.60
C LEU A 67 11.12 13.34 27.38
N PHE A 68 11.79 14.31 26.79
CA PHE A 68 12.83 15.10 27.48
C PHE A 68 12.49 16.58 27.46
N GLY A 69 12.92 17.29 28.51
CA GLY A 69 12.44 18.65 28.79
C GLY A 69 11.04 18.65 29.40
N SER A 70 10.62 17.56 30.06
CA SER A 70 9.34 17.43 30.76
C SER A 70 9.38 18.14 32.12
N GLU A 71 8.26 18.71 32.60
CA GLU A 71 8.18 19.20 34.00
C GLU A 71 8.08 18.05 35.02
N VAL A 72 7.64 16.88 34.56
CA VAL A 72 7.51 15.67 35.38
C VAL A 72 8.65 14.72 35.03
N THR A 73 9.47 14.41 36.03
CA THR A 73 10.48 13.36 35.92
C THR A 73 9.88 12.01 36.32
N GLN A 74 9.91 11.05 35.40
CA GLN A 74 9.60 9.66 35.66
C GLN A 74 10.60 8.80 34.91
N ASN A 75 11.68 8.43 35.60
CA ASN A 75 12.81 7.71 35.02
C ASN A 75 13.27 6.59 35.98
N PRO A 76 13.26 5.32 35.56
CA PRO A 76 13.65 4.19 36.41
C PRO A 76 15.17 3.94 36.47
N ILE A 77 15.97 4.61 35.63
CA ILE A 77 17.42 4.32 35.48
C ILE A 77 18.29 5.37 36.18
N THR A 78 17.89 6.65 36.21
CA THR A 78 18.70 7.74 36.81
C THR A 78 17.85 8.74 37.60
N THR A 79 18.52 9.59 38.40
CA THR A 79 17.92 10.70 39.17
C THR A 79 17.79 12.00 38.38
N ASP A 80 18.07 11.97 37.07
CA ASP A 80 18.14 13.17 36.24
C ASP A 80 16.77 13.81 36.06
N GLU A 81 16.72 15.14 36.22
CA GLU A 81 15.50 15.92 36.13
C GLU A 81 15.05 16.07 34.66
N ASN A 82 13.74 16.16 34.44
CA ASN A 82 13.08 16.47 33.18
C ASN A 82 13.01 15.36 32.12
N ILE A 83 13.22 14.09 32.50
CA ILE A 83 13.01 12.91 31.65
C ILE A 83 11.74 12.16 32.07
N PHE A 84 10.84 11.89 31.13
CA PHE A 84 9.59 11.16 31.37
C PHE A 84 9.46 9.91 30.48
N PHE A 85 9.24 8.77 31.11
CA PHE A 85 8.89 7.52 30.47
C PHE A 85 7.39 7.32 30.38
N TYR A 86 6.88 7.18 29.16
CA TYR A 86 5.49 6.76 29.00
C TYR A 86 5.32 5.26 29.31
N VAL A 87 6.21 4.41 28.76
CA VAL A 87 6.25 2.98 29.06
C VAL A 87 7.70 2.50 29.12
N GLU A 88 8.10 2.00 30.28
CA GLU A 88 9.47 1.49 30.52
C GLU A 88 9.75 0.23 29.73
N GLU A 89 8.79 -0.71 29.67
CA GLU A 89 8.94 -1.92 28.88
C GLU A 89 8.74 -1.62 27.40
N MET A 90 9.70 -2.01 26.55
CA MET A 90 9.50 -1.91 25.11
C MET A 90 8.38 -2.84 24.65
N GLN A 91 7.38 -2.27 24.00
CA GLN A 91 6.16 -2.97 23.57
C GLN A 91 5.86 -2.69 22.09
N GLN A 92 5.01 -3.51 21.49
CA GLN A 92 4.49 -3.22 20.16
C GLN A 92 3.63 -1.95 20.18
N ALA A 93 3.65 -1.21 19.07
CA ALA A 93 2.85 -0.01 18.89
C ALA A 93 1.35 -0.29 19.16
N LYS A 94 0.74 0.52 20.02
CA LYS A 94 -0.68 0.41 20.41
C LYS A 94 -1.44 1.69 20.07
N ILE A 95 -2.74 1.58 19.88
CA ILE A 95 -3.63 2.73 19.63
C ILE A 95 -3.60 3.73 20.79
N ASP A 96 -3.44 3.26 22.03
CA ASP A 96 -3.38 4.12 23.21
C ASP A 96 -2.19 5.10 23.16
N TRP A 97 -1.11 4.75 22.47
CA TRP A 97 0.04 5.63 22.29
C TRP A 97 -0.31 6.83 21.42
N LEU A 98 -1.13 6.63 20.38
CA LEU A 98 -1.61 7.72 19.54
C LEU A 98 -2.46 8.69 20.38
N ARG A 99 -3.30 8.17 21.27
CA ARG A 99 -4.12 9.00 22.18
C ARG A 99 -3.27 9.78 23.17
N PHE A 100 -2.25 9.15 23.72
CA PHE A 100 -1.30 9.80 24.63
C PHE A 100 -0.54 10.94 23.91
N ILE A 101 0.01 10.67 22.72
CA ILE A 101 0.75 11.67 21.95
C ILE A 101 -0.15 12.86 21.61
N ASP A 102 -1.37 12.62 21.14
CA ASP A 102 -2.32 13.67 20.76
C ASP A 102 -2.79 14.52 21.95
N LYS A 103 -3.14 13.89 23.09
CA LYS A 103 -3.85 14.58 24.19
C LYS A 103 -2.96 15.04 25.35
N GLU A 104 -1.95 14.23 25.69
CA GLU A 104 -1.16 14.41 26.91
C GLU A 104 0.16 15.14 26.65
N ILE A 105 0.78 14.94 25.48
CA ILE A 105 2.03 15.63 25.14
C ILE A 105 1.76 17.10 24.81
N LYS A 106 2.38 17.98 25.62
CA LYS A 106 2.33 19.44 25.51
C LYS A 106 3.73 20.02 25.75
N PRO A 107 4.05 21.21 25.21
CA PRO A 107 5.28 21.91 25.55
C PRO A 107 5.30 22.25 27.05
N SER A 108 6.43 21.95 27.68
CA SER A 108 6.75 22.27 29.07
C SER A 108 7.27 23.70 29.20
N LYS A 109 7.40 24.20 30.44
CA LYS A 109 8.05 25.49 30.72
C LYS A 109 9.57 25.40 30.88
N SER A 110 10.12 24.21 31.09
CA SER A 110 11.57 23.97 31.15
C SER A 110 12.15 23.72 29.76
N THR A 111 13.44 24.03 29.56
CA THR A 111 14.18 23.83 28.31
C THR A 111 15.32 22.83 28.42
N ASN A 112 15.59 22.30 29.62
CA ASN A 112 16.82 21.57 29.89
C ASN A 112 16.54 20.08 30.09
N GLY A 113 17.26 19.25 29.34
CA GLY A 113 17.31 17.80 29.55
C GLY A 113 18.37 17.17 28.65
N ASP A 114 19.38 16.55 29.25
CA ASP A 114 20.30 15.67 28.52
C ASP A 114 19.68 14.27 28.45
N SER A 115 19.66 13.68 27.26
CA SER A 115 18.82 12.51 26.96
C SER A 115 19.49 11.46 26.07
N LEU A 116 20.67 11.74 25.48
CA LEU A 116 21.29 10.83 24.51
C LEU A 116 21.93 9.60 25.18
N ASP A 117 22.73 9.80 26.24
CA ASP A 117 23.36 8.68 26.94
C ASP A 117 22.33 7.75 27.61
N TYR A 118 21.24 8.35 28.04
CA TYR A 118 20.11 7.65 28.62
C TYR A 118 19.52 6.58 27.68
N MET A 119 19.30 6.94 26.41
CA MET A 119 18.72 6.02 25.43
C MET A 119 19.65 4.85 25.12
N ARG A 120 20.96 5.12 25.07
CA ARG A 120 21.99 4.11 24.91
C ARG A 120 21.91 3.11 26.06
N ASN A 121 21.89 3.58 27.31
CA ASN A 121 21.84 2.74 28.51
C ASN A 121 20.56 1.90 28.57
N HIS A 122 19.42 2.45 28.16
CA HIS A 122 18.16 1.69 28.09
C HIS A 122 18.22 0.55 27.04
N LEU A 123 18.83 0.78 25.88
CA LEU A 123 19.01 -0.25 24.85
C LEU A 123 20.07 -1.30 25.21
N GLU A 124 21.10 -0.92 25.96
CA GLU A 124 22.13 -1.82 26.49
C GLU A 124 21.55 -2.83 27.49
N ASN A 125 20.67 -2.35 28.38
CA ASN A 125 20.06 -3.15 29.44
C ASN A 125 18.80 -3.92 29.01
N TYR A 126 18.38 -3.80 27.74
CA TYR A 126 17.17 -4.47 27.26
C TYR A 126 17.39 -6.00 27.15
N PRO A 127 16.69 -6.83 27.94
CA PRO A 127 17.06 -8.24 28.17
C PRO A 127 16.62 -9.20 27.05
N GLU A 128 16.02 -8.72 25.97
CA GLU A 128 15.45 -9.61 24.95
C GLU A 128 16.47 -10.13 23.93
N SER A 129 16.26 -11.39 23.55
CA SER A 129 17.02 -12.07 22.50
C SER A 129 16.33 -11.98 21.13
N ASN A 130 17.10 -12.03 20.05
CA ASN A 130 16.67 -11.87 18.65
C ASN A 130 16.40 -10.43 18.17
N ILE A 131 17.04 -9.44 18.78
CA ILE A 131 17.08 -8.07 18.26
C ILE A 131 17.90 -8.08 16.95
N THR A 132 17.30 -7.63 15.84
CA THR A 132 18.03 -7.51 14.56
C THR A 132 18.68 -6.16 14.38
N VAL A 133 18.08 -5.11 14.94
CA VAL A 133 18.49 -3.72 14.77
C VAL A 133 18.09 -2.95 16.02
N ARG A 134 18.98 -2.06 16.50
CA ARG A 134 18.70 -1.07 17.54
C ARG A 134 18.64 0.31 16.91
N ASN A 135 17.56 1.04 17.14
CA ASN A 135 17.35 2.37 16.58
C ASN A 135 17.11 3.38 17.71
N ILE A 136 17.66 4.56 17.54
CA ILE A 136 17.27 5.75 18.31
C ILE A 136 16.68 6.75 17.32
N LEU A 137 15.48 7.25 17.62
CA LEU A 137 14.81 8.31 16.88
C LEU A 137 14.63 9.51 17.79
N LEU A 138 15.38 10.58 17.50
CA LEU A 138 15.25 11.86 18.19
C LEU A 138 14.38 12.81 17.36
N VAL A 139 13.35 13.38 17.99
CA VAL A 139 12.46 14.38 17.38
C VAL A 139 12.52 15.67 18.19
N THR A 140 13.15 16.70 17.63
CA THR A 140 13.49 17.94 18.33
C THR A 140 13.65 19.09 17.33
N ASN A 141 13.48 20.33 17.81
CA ASN A 141 13.85 21.50 17.03
C ASN A 141 15.28 22.01 17.29
N LEU A 142 16.06 21.29 18.10
CA LEU A 142 17.41 21.65 18.55
C LEU A 142 17.51 23.05 19.19
N GLY A 143 16.39 23.65 19.55
CA GLY A 143 16.33 24.95 20.21
C GLY A 143 16.62 24.82 21.71
N GLY A 144 17.27 25.83 22.31
CA GLY A 144 17.46 25.88 23.76
C GLY A 144 18.61 25.03 24.31
N PHE A 145 19.37 24.36 23.45
CA PHE A 145 20.61 23.70 23.82
C PHE A 145 21.72 24.74 24.05
N ASP A 146 22.30 24.76 25.25
CA ASP A 146 23.24 25.79 25.70
C ASP A 146 24.70 25.51 25.30
N GLY A 147 24.97 24.42 24.58
CA GLY A 147 26.31 24.12 24.03
C GLY A 147 27.31 23.59 25.05
N ASN A 148 26.92 23.42 26.32
CA ASN A 148 27.81 22.97 27.40
C ASN A 148 27.81 21.43 27.54
N MET A 149 28.01 20.71 26.43
CA MET A 149 28.32 19.28 26.53
C MET A 149 29.83 19.10 26.45
N ASP A 150 30.40 18.44 27.45
CA ASP A 150 31.81 18.11 27.47
C ASP A 150 32.15 17.19 26.30
N GLU A 151 33.25 17.46 25.58
CA GLU A 151 33.69 16.65 24.42
C GLU A 151 33.89 15.17 24.80
N GLU A 152 34.31 14.88 26.04
CA GLU A 152 34.46 13.52 26.58
C GLU A 152 33.13 12.77 26.69
N CYS A 153 32.04 13.48 27.03
CA CYS A 153 30.69 12.91 27.06
C CYS A 153 30.21 12.57 25.64
N ILE A 154 30.47 13.44 24.66
CA ILE A 154 30.11 13.21 23.25
C ILE A 154 30.86 12.00 22.70
N GLU A 155 32.18 11.89 22.95
CA GLU A 155 32.97 10.73 22.55
C GLU A 155 32.46 9.43 23.19
N THR A 156 32.08 9.47 24.46
CA THR A 156 31.53 8.32 25.18
C THR A 156 30.21 7.86 24.56
N ILE A 157 29.31 8.80 24.21
CA ILE A 157 28.05 8.51 23.52
C ILE A 157 28.32 7.88 22.15
N ILE A 158 29.22 8.45 21.36
CA ILE A 158 29.55 7.95 20.01
C ILE A 158 30.13 6.54 20.08
N ASN A 159 31.11 6.31 20.95
CA ASN A 159 31.72 4.99 21.16
C ASN A 159 30.68 3.98 21.63
N GLY A 160 29.79 4.44 22.52
CA GLY A 160 28.66 3.67 23.02
C GLY A 160 27.66 3.25 21.94
N MET A 161 27.28 4.17 21.05
CA MET A 161 26.39 3.89 19.92
C MET A 161 27.04 2.94 18.91
N LYS A 162 28.34 3.12 18.63
CA LYS A 162 29.11 2.22 17.74
C LYS A 162 29.22 0.81 18.31
N ALA A 163 29.53 0.68 19.61
CA ALA A 163 29.66 -0.62 20.28
C ALA A 163 28.35 -1.43 20.27
N LEU A 164 27.20 -0.75 20.32
CA LEU A 164 25.88 -1.37 20.31
C LEU A 164 25.26 -1.48 18.91
N GLU A 165 25.96 -1.03 17.85
CA GLU A 165 25.48 -0.94 16.47
C GLU A 165 24.12 -0.22 16.35
N ILE A 166 23.99 0.93 17.02
CA ILE A 166 22.74 1.72 17.03
C ILE A 166 22.62 2.58 15.78
N ASN A 167 21.50 2.49 15.07
CA ASN A 167 21.15 3.45 14.03
C ASN A 167 20.52 4.70 14.65
N PHE A 168 21.20 5.82 14.54
CA PHE A 168 20.71 7.11 15.04
C PHE A 168 20.04 7.91 13.94
N ASN A 169 18.77 8.29 14.16
CA ASN A 169 17.99 9.11 13.24
C ASN A 169 17.44 10.33 13.95
N VAL A 170 17.51 11.49 13.30
CA VAL A 170 17.00 12.76 13.86
C VAL A 170 15.98 13.38 12.92
N VAL A 171 14.87 13.85 13.47
CA VAL A 171 13.84 14.59 12.73
C VAL A 171 13.60 15.95 13.38
N GLY A 172 13.71 17.03 12.60
CA GLY A 172 13.57 18.39 13.11
C GLY A 172 13.26 19.42 12.01
N PRO A 173 13.43 20.72 12.26
CA PRO A 173 13.28 21.76 11.24
C PRO A 173 14.33 21.61 10.13
N SER A 174 14.19 22.36 9.03
CA SER A 174 15.16 22.31 7.93
C SER A 174 16.52 22.83 8.38
N PHE A 175 17.42 21.91 8.69
CA PHE A 175 18.83 22.21 8.96
C PHE A 175 19.52 22.71 7.68
N GLY A 176 20.45 23.66 7.82
CA GLY A 176 21.26 24.14 6.69
C GLY A 176 21.87 22.94 5.94
N LYS A 177 21.51 22.78 4.66
CA LYS A 177 21.83 21.58 3.85
C LYS A 177 23.29 21.15 4.06
N LEU A 178 23.48 19.90 4.45
CA LEU A 178 24.77 19.22 4.50
C LEU A 178 25.30 18.99 3.06
N SER A 179 25.75 20.05 2.39
CA SER A 179 26.45 19.90 1.11
C SER A 179 27.86 19.39 1.38
N LYS A 180 28.11 18.11 1.04
CA LYS A 180 29.48 17.66 0.79
C LYS A 180 30.08 18.59 -0.28
N PRO A 181 31.25 19.22 -0.05
CA PRO A 181 31.87 20.02 -1.10
C PRO A 181 32.31 19.05 -2.19
N LYS A 182 31.62 19.09 -3.34
CA LYS A 182 32.21 18.63 -4.58
C LYS A 182 32.91 19.83 -5.20
N ASP A 183 34.20 19.93 -4.93
CA ASP A 183 35.08 20.75 -5.74
C ASP A 183 35.05 20.21 -7.17
N GLU A 184 34.47 20.98 -8.10
CA GLU A 184 34.88 21.02 -9.50
C GLU A 184 34.29 22.29 -10.12
N ILE A 185 35.09 23.37 -10.05
CA ILE A 185 34.89 24.60 -10.80
C ILE A 185 35.19 24.28 -12.26
N ILE A 186 34.18 24.33 -13.13
CA ILE A 186 34.40 24.60 -14.55
C ILE A 186 33.53 25.79 -14.92
N SER A 187 34.19 26.95 -14.96
CA SER A 187 33.71 28.18 -15.56
C SER A 187 33.51 27.98 -17.06
N THR A 188 32.32 28.24 -17.57
CA THR A 188 32.16 28.82 -18.92
C THR A 188 30.98 29.77 -18.92
N GLU A 189 31.24 30.95 -19.48
CA GLU A 189 30.38 32.13 -19.52
C GLU A 189 29.37 32.06 -20.67
N GLU A 190 28.40 32.98 -20.60
CA GLU A 190 27.46 33.41 -21.64
C GLU A 190 26.19 32.57 -21.88
N SER A 191 25.05 33.04 -21.35
CA SER A 191 24.15 33.88 -22.14
C SER A 191 22.95 34.39 -21.31
N ALA A 192 22.78 35.72 -21.35
CA ALA A 192 21.76 36.48 -20.68
C ALA A 192 20.42 36.46 -21.43
N ILE A 193 19.31 36.20 -20.73
CA ILE A 193 17.98 36.69 -21.08
C ILE A 193 17.25 37.06 -19.78
N GLU A 194 16.95 38.35 -19.65
CA GLU A 194 16.18 38.99 -18.56
C GLU A 194 14.69 38.62 -18.67
N LEU A 195 14.09 38.08 -17.60
CA LEU A 195 12.65 38.11 -17.38
C LEU A 195 12.36 38.32 -15.88
N GLU A 196 11.41 39.22 -15.64
CA GLU A 196 11.21 40.01 -14.44
C GLU A 196 10.87 39.25 -13.16
N GLU A 197 11.37 39.83 -12.06
CA GLU A 197 11.27 39.40 -10.67
C GLU A 197 9.84 39.46 -10.13
N SER A 198 9.36 38.34 -9.59
CA SER A 198 8.25 38.34 -8.62
C SER A 198 8.64 37.59 -7.36
N LYS A 199 9.23 38.35 -6.42
CA LYS A 199 9.25 38.16 -4.95
C LYS A 199 9.50 36.74 -4.43
N LEU A 200 10.76 36.29 -4.53
CA LEU A 200 11.36 35.43 -3.51
C LEU A 200 12.52 36.25 -2.92
N SER A 201 12.39 36.69 -1.67
CA SER A 201 13.42 37.46 -0.98
C SER A 201 14.63 36.56 -0.73
N ASN A 202 15.60 36.60 -1.65
CA ASN A 202 16.95 36.10 -1.45
C ASN A 202 17.60 36.92 -0.34
N THR A 203 17.59 36.37 0.88
CA THR A 203 18.52 36.82 1.91
C THR A 203 19.66 35.81 1.93
N THR A 204 20.76 36.18 1.28
CA THR A 204 22.08 35.57 1.47
C THR A 204 22.52 35.85 2.92
N GLN A 205 21.96 35.11 3.87
CA GLN A 205 22.44 35.07 5.25
C GLN A 205 23.49 33.97 5.33
N SER A 206 24.70 34.34 5.75
CA SER A 206 25.71 33.36 6.16
C SER A 206 25.13 32.51 7.29
N PHE A 207 24.80 31.25 7.02
CA PHE A 207 24.26 30.35 8.03
C PHE A 207 25.34 30.03 9.06
N LYS A 208 25.34 30.72 10.20
CA LYS A 208 26.04 30.23 11.40
C LYS A 208 25.25 29.02 11.89
N MET A 209 25.80 27.81 11.72
CA MET A 209 25.24 26.63 12.39
C MET A 209 25.29 26.85 13.90
N GLU A 210 24.15 26.70 14.55
CA GLU A 210 24.01 26.77 16.01
C GLU A 210 24.87 25.68 16.67
N PRO A 211 25.42 25.89 17.88
CA PRO A 211 26.30 24.92 18.55
C PRO A 211 25.70 23.51 18.64
N ALA A 212 24.39 23.41 18.88
CA ALA A 212 23.63 22.18 18.94
C ALA A 212 23.63 21.41 17.61
N GLU A 213 23.49 22.13 16.48
CA GLU A 213 23.52 21.53 15.16
C GLU A 213 24.89 20.94 14.85
N ARG A 214 25.97 21.59 15.30
CA ARG A 214 27.35 21.10 15.09
C ARG A 214 27.61 19.80 15.85
N ILE A 215 27.25 19.76 17.13
CA ILE A 215 27.42 18.57 17.98
C ILE A 215 26.60 17.40 17.42
N LEU A 216 25.34 17.64 17.08
CA LEU A 216 24.49 16.60 16.50
C LEU A 216 25.02 16.13 15.13
N THR A 217 25.52 17.06 14.31
CA THR A 217 26.13 16.72 13.01
C THR A 217 27.38 15.87 13.20
N ASP A 218 28.23 16.20 14.17
CA ASP A 218 29.42 15.39 14.48
C ASP A 218 29.04 13.96 14.89
N ILE A 219 28.12 13.82 15.86
CA ILE A 219 27.58 12.51 16.27
C ILE A 219 27.06 11.74 15.05
N LEU A 220 26.20 12.35 14.23
CA LEU A 220 25.61 11.71 13.05
C LEU A 220 26.68 11.28 12.03
N THR A 221 27.69 12.10 11.76
CA THR A 221 28.76 11.75 10.82
C THR A 221 29.62 10.60 11.33
N GLN A 222 29.83 10.51 12.64
CA GLN A 222 30.61 9.44 13.23
C GLN A 222 29.82 8.15 13.41
N THR A 223 28.50 8.21 13.56
CA THR A 223 27.63 7.03 13.73
C THR A 223 26.91 6.59 12.44
N ASP A 224 27.27 7.14 11.28
CA ASP A 224 26.55 6.95 10.01
C ASP A 224 25.03 7.20 10.12
N GLY A 225 24.64 8.15 10.97
CA GLY A 225 23.25 8.52 11.23
C GLY A 225 22.64 9.42 10.15
N VAL A 226 21.31 9.57 10.17
CA VAL A 226 20.58 10.35 9.16
C VAL A 226 19.70 11.41 9.82
N ILE A 227 19.70 12.62 9.24
CA ILE A 227 18.85 13.73 9.64
C ILE A 227 17.81 14.03 8.57
N TYR A 228 16.56 14.23 8.98
CA TYR A 228 15.45 14.60 8.11
C TYR A 228 14.78 15.86 8.62
N SER A 229 14.40 16.76 7.72
CA SER A 229 13.50 17.85 8.09
C SER A 229 12.05 17.37 8.21
N PHE A 230 11.20 18.06 8.98
CA PHE A 230 9.76 17.79 9.03
C PHE A 230 9.11 17.86 7.64
N ALA A 231 9.57 18.80 6.81
CA ALA A 231 9.09 18.99 5.44
C ALA A 231 9.43 17.79 4.53
N GLU A 232 10.54 17.10 4.77
CA GLU A 232 10.93 15.89 4.03
C GLU A 232 10.27 14.63 4.62
N ALA A 233 10.23 14.53 5.95
CA ALA A 233 9.76 13.35 6.65
C ALA A 233 8.24 13.17 6.56
N LEU A 234 7.45 14.21 6.82
CA LEU A 234 5.99 14.09 6.92
C LEU A 234 5.32 13.62 5.62
N PRO A 235 5.62 14.18 4.42
CA PRO A 235 5.03 13.69 3.18
C PRO A 235 5.42 12.25 2.87
N VAL A 236 6.60 11.81 3.30
CA VAL A 236 6.99 10.41 3.16
C VAL A 236 6.21 9.56 4.15
N LEU A 237 6.12 9.95 5.44
CA LEU A 237 5.49 9.23 6.54
C LEU A 237 3.97 9.10 6.43
N GLN A 238 3.30 10.12 5.88
CA GLN A 238 1.85 10.12 5.69
C GLN A 238 1.40 9.06 4.68
N ARG A 239 2.27 8.65 3.74
CA ARG A 239 1.92 7.63 2.74
C ARG A 239 1.64 6.29 3.41
N PHE A 240 0.56 5.64 3.02
CA PHE A 240 0.27 4.28 3.45
C PHE A 240 1.32 3.31 2.89
N VAL A 241 1.92 2.51 3.78
CA VAL A 241 2.86 1.47 3.41
C VAL A 241 2.25 0.12 3.78
N PRO A 242 2.00 -0.78 2.81
CA PRO A 242 1.51 -2.11 3.12
C PRO A 242 2.56 -2.91 3.88
N ARG A 243 2.10 -3.87 4.68
CA ARG A 243 2.97 -4.82 5.38
C ARG A 243 3.95 -5.48 4.41
N LYS A 244 5.25 -5.31 4.65
CA LYS A 244 6.30 -6.01 3.89
C LYS A 244 6.34 -7.47 4.33
N VAL A 245 5.90 -8.37 3.46
CA VAL A 245 6.03 -9.81 3.69
C VAL A 245 7.29 -10.30 2.97
N LYS A 246 8.15 -11.07 3.65
CA LYS A 246 9.29 -11.73 2.99
C LYS A 246 8.76 -12.60 1.85
N VAL A 247 9.03 -12.19 0.61
CA VAL A 247 8.51 -12.89 -0.57
C VAL A 247 9.22 -14.23 -0.68
N ARG A 248 8.52 -15.31 -0.35
CA ARG A 248 9.04 -16.67 -0.52
C ARG A 248 8.94 -17.04 -2.00
N GLY A 249 10.10 -17.26 -2.63
CA GLY A 249 10.13 -17.77 -3.99
C GLY A 249 9.54 -19.18 -4.05
N GLN A 250 8.80 -19.48 -5.11
CA GLN A 250 8.24 -20.80 -5.36
C GLN A 250 9.06 -21.51 -6.44
N LYS A 251 9.57 -22.70 -6.14
CA LYS A 251 10.31 -23.50 -7.12
C LYS A 251 9.39 -24.01 -8.24
N PHE A 252 9.81 -23.81 -9.47
CA PHE A 252 9.25 -24.33 -10.71
C PHE A 252 10.35 -24.98 -11.55
N TYR A 253 9.94 -25.81 -12.50
CA TYR A 253 10.80 -26.31 -13.56
C TYR A 253 10.16 -25.94 -14.89
N LEU A 254 10.88 -25.19 -15.72
CA LEU A 254 10.50 -24.92 -17.10
C LEU A 254 10.86 -26.14 -17.94
N GLU A 255 9.86 -26.89 -18.38
CA GLU A 255 10.02 -28.08 -19.20
C GLU A 255 9.99 -27.65 -20.68
N LEU A 256 11.14 -27.69 -21.37
CA LEU A 256 11.23 -27.37 -22.81
C LEU A 256 10.97 -28.60 -23.71
N GLY A 257 10.83 -29.78 -23.09
CA GLY A 257 10.59 -31.06 -23.73
C GLY A 257 10.47 -32.15 -22.66
N ILE A 258 10.59 -33.42 -23.05
CA ILE A 258 10.43 -34.56 -22.14
C ILE A 258 11.59 -34.63 -21.13
N ASP A 259 12.82 -34.44 -21.62
CA ASP A 259 14.04 -34.67 -20.83
C ASP A 259 14.75 -33.38 -20.38
N PHE A 260 14.31 -32.22 -20.88
CA PHE A 260 14.99 -30.95 -20.61
C PHE A 260 14.18 -30.04 -19.69
N LYS A 261 14.67 -29.86 -18.45
CA LYS A 261 14.02 -29.07 -17.40
C LYS A 261 14.96 -28.04 -16.79
N LEU A 262 14.58 -26.78 -16.84
CA LEU A 262 15.33 -25.68 -16.23
C LEU A 262 14.72 -25.28 -14.89
N PRO A 263 15.45 -25.34 -13.76
CA PRO A 263 14.90 -24.91 -12.49
C PRO A 263 14.74 -23.39 -12.46
N LEU A 264 13.61 -22.91 -11.96
CA LEU A 264 13.27 -21.50 -11.82
C LEU A 264 12.68 -21.23 -10.44
N GLN A 265 12.89 -20.01 -9.95
CA GLN A 265 12.29 -19.49 -8.74
C GLN A 265 11.29 -18.38 -9.11
N MET A 266 10.01 -18.65 -8.83
CA MET A 266 8.91 -17.73 -9.11
C MET A 266 8.70 -16.78 -7.94
N TYR A 267 8.63 -15.48 -8.22
CA TYR A 267 8.26 -14.42 -7.26
C TYR A 267 7.10 -13.60 -7.82
N LYS A 268 6.11 -13.28 -6.99
CA LYS A 268 5.05 -12.34 -7.41
C LYS A 268 5.64 -10.94 -7.50
N LYS A 269 5.50 -10.30 -8.66
CA LYS A 269 5.95 -8.91 -8.90
C LYS A 269 4.82 -7.92 -8.66
N ILE A 270 3.70 -8.12 -9.33
CA ILE A 270 2.52 -7.27 -9.25
C ILE A 270 1.41 -8.12 -8.65
N GLN A 271 0.89 -7.67 -7.51
CA GLN A 271 -0.34 -8.21 -6.91
C GLN A 271 -1.18 -7.04 -6.41
N PRO A 272 -2.52 -7.11 -6.53
CA PRO A 272 -3.40 -6.18 -5.82
C PRO A 272 -3.06 -6.21 -4.33
N ALA A 273 -2.93 -5.03 -3.72
CA ALA A 273 -2.70 -4.91 -2.29
C ALA A 273 -3.87 -5.56 -1.53
N ASN A 274 -3.61 -6.68 -0.87
CA ASN A 274 -4.61 -7.41 -0.11
C ASN A 274 -4.73 -6.79 1.29
N PHE A 275 -5.43 -5.68 1.40
CA PHE A 275 -5.74 -5.03 2.68
C PHE A 275 -7.02 -5.63 3.28
N LYS A 276 -6.90 -6.84 3.84
CA LYS A 276 -7.99 -7.49 4.57
C LYS A 276 -7.88 -7.14 6.05
N LEU A 277 -8.56 -6.08 6.46
CA LEU A 277 -8.87 -5.86 7.86
C LEU A 277 -9.86 -6.95 8.29
N ALA A 278 -9.54 -7.70 9.34
CA ALA A 278 -10.45 -8.66 9.92
C ALA A 278 -11.56 -7.90 10.66
N THR A 279 -12.61 -7.49 9.95
CA THR A 279 -13.74 -6.80 10.55
C THR A 279 -14.65 -7.80 11.25
N GLN A 280 -14.96 -7.53 12.51
CA GLN A 280 -15.97 -8.26 13.27
C GLN A 280 -17.25 -7.42 13.37
N LYS A 281 -18.39 -8.09 13.47
CA LYS A 281 -19.68 -7.41 13.60
C LYS A 281 -20.11 -7.43 15.05
N TYR A 282 -20.51 -6.26 15.55
CA TYR A 282 -21.00 -6.07 16.90
C TYR A 282 -22.39 -5.47 16.86
N ALA A 283 -23.22 -5.81 17.84
CA ALA A 283 -24.51 -5.17 18.04
C ALA A 283 -24.30 -3.74 18.56
N SER A 284 -24.91 -2.74 17.92
CA SER A 284 -24.69 -1.32 18.25
C SER A 284 -25.08 -0.93 19.68
N ILE A 285 -26.02 -1.65 20.29
CA ILE A 285 -26.55 -1.34 21.63
C ILE A 285 -25.83 -2.13 22.72
N THR A 286 -25.60 -3.43 22.50
CA THR A 286 -25.10 -4.34 23.53
C THR A 286 -23.59 -4.61 23.43
N ASP A 287 -22.93 -4.14 22.36
CA ASP A 287 -21.52 -4.39 22.05
C ASP A 287 -21.14 -5.88 22.07
N VAL A 288 -22.11 -6.75 21.78
CA VAL A 288 -21.91 -8.20 21.69
C VAL A 288 -21.54 -8.57 20.26
N GLN A 289 -20.53 -9.43 20.11
CA GLN A 289 -20.10 -9.95 18.83
C GLN A 289 -21.19 -10.84 18.19
N LEU A 290 -21.62 -10.49 16.98
CA LEU A 290 -22.67 -11.20 16.25
C LEU A 290 -22.10 -12.43 15.51
N LYS A 291 -22.82 -13.56 15.61
CA LYS A 291 -22.53 -14.79 14.85
C LYS A 291 -23.55 -14.98 13.73
N ARG A 292 -23.09 -15.25 12.51
CA ARG A 292 -23.96 -15.53 11.36
C ARG A 292 -24.44 -16.98 11.41
N LYS A 293 -25.76 -17.17 11.37
CA LYS A 293 -26.42 -18.47 11.15
C LYS A 293 -27.15 -18.44 9.80
N THR A 294 -27.03 -19.52 9.02
CA THR A 294 -27.72 -19.66 7.73
C THR A 294 -28.76 -20.77 7.86
N VAL A 295 -29.99 -20.51 7.40
CA VAL A 295 -31.11 -21.47 7.41
C VAL A 295 -31.55 -21.71 5.96
N TYR A 296 -31.93 -22.94 5.64
CA TYR A 296 -32.38 -23.35 4.32
C TYR A 296 -33.87 -23.70 4.37
N GLU A 297 -34.64 -23.26 3.37
CA GLU A 297 -36.08 -23.48 3.28
C GLU A 297 -36.46 -23.95 1.88
N LYS A 298 -37.38 -24.93 1.79
CA LYS A 298 -37.91 -25.40 0.52
C LYS A 298 -39.13 -24.57 0.13
N CYS A 299 -39.06 -23.89 -1.00
CA CYS A 299 -40.22 -23.23 -1.61
C CYS A 299 -41.06 -24.27 -2.35
N VAL A 300 -42.29 -24.52 -1.90
CA VAL A 300 -43.29 -25.29 -2.65
C VAL A 300 -44.06 -24.30 -3.51
N LYS A 301 -43.86 -24.32 -4.84
CA LYS A 301 -44.77 -23.66 -5.78
C LYS A 301 -45.84 -24.69 -6.14
N ASP A 302 -47.08 -24.42 -5.76
CA ASP A 302 -48.23 -25.20 -6.24
C ASP A 302 -48.39 -24.94 -7.74
N GLU A 303 -48.00 -25.91 -8.57
CA GLU A 303 -48.39 -25.93 -9.98
C GLU A 303 -49.89 -26.24 -10.07
N LYS A 304 -50.73 -25.23 -9.85
CA LYS A 304 -52.12 -25.29 -10.32
C LYS A 304 -52.15 -24.85 -11.77
N VAL A 305 -52.49 -25.81 -12.63
CA VAL A 305 -52.91 -25.59 -14.02
C VAL A 305 -54.13 -24.66 -13.98
N ASP A 306 -54.02 -23.51 -14.64
CA ASP A 306 -55.09 -22.53 -14.80
C ASP A 306 -56.01 -22.99 -15.94
N ASP A 307 -57.01 -23.81 -15.62
CA ASP A 307 -58.24 -23.91 -16.41
C ASP A 307 -59.21 -22.85 -15.84
N GLY A 308 -59.47 -21.83 -16.65
CA GLY A 308 -60.02 -20.56 -16.19
C GLY A 308 -61.43 -20.61 -15.61
N ASP A 309 -61.69 -19.71 -14.67
CA ASP A 309 -62.79 -18.72 -14.72
C ASP A 309 -62.56 -17.70 -13.59
N GLY A 310 -62.96 -16.45 -13.81
CA GLY A 310 -62.59 -15.31 -13.00
C GLY A 310 -63.15 -15.32 -11.57
N SER A 311 -62.33 -14.90 -10.61
CA SER A 311 -62.75 -14.03 -9.51
C SER A 311 -61.51 -13.51 -8.78
N ALA A 312 -61.38 -12.19 -8.73
CA ALA A 312 -60.40 -11.52 -7.90
C ALA A 312 -60.70 -11.80 -6.42
N ASP A 313 -59.78 -12.47 -5.73
CA ASP A 313 -59.59 -12.25 -4.30
C ASP A 313 -58.12 -12.47 -3.92
N SER A 314 -57.54 -11.40 -3.41
CA SER A 314 -56.18 -11.29 -2.93
C SER A 314 -55.98 -12.11 -1.66
N ASN A 315 -55.44 -13.32 -1.77
CA ASN A 315 -54.79 -14.03 -0.67
C ASN A 315 -53.72 -14.98 -1.24
N LEU A 316 -52.52 -14.44 -1.49
CA LEU A 316 -51.31 -15.26 -1.70
C LEU A 316 -50.98 -15.93 -0.37
N SER A 317 -51.64 -17.07 -0.12
CA SER A 317 -51.34 -17.99 0.96
C SER A 317 -49.84 -18.30 0.96
N GLN A 318 -49.15 -17.87 2.02
CA GLN A 318 -47.79 -18.29 2.33
C GLN A 318 -47.81 -19.82 2.47
N GLY A 319 -47.43 -20.54 1.42
CA GLY A 319 -47.17 -21.98 1.51
C GLY A 319 -46.19 -22.23 2.64
N SER A 320 -46.49 -23.20 3.51
CA SER A 320 -45.65 -23.55 4.66
C SER A 320 -44.26 -23.97 4.17
N SER A 321 -43.26 -23.09 4.32
CA SER A 321 -41.88 -23.44 4.02
C SER A 321 -41.37 -24.39 5.09
N SER A 322 -40.97 -25.59 4.68
CA SER A 322 -40.32 -26.54 5.58
C SER A 322 -38.82 -26.20 5.68
N LYS A 323 -38.35 -26.00 6.91
CA LYS A 323 -36.91 -25.84 7.21
C LYS A 323 -36.20 -27.14 6.89
N ILE A 324 -35.18 -27.08 6.03
CA ILE A 324 -34.35 -28.23 5.64
C ILE A 324 -32.94 -28.09 6.20
N SER A 325 -32.29 -29.22 6.45
CA SER A 325 -30.90 -29.24 6.92
C SER A 325 -29.93 -29.10 5.74
N LYS A 326 -28.69 -28.67 6.02
CA LYS A 326 -27.67 -28.50 4.97
C LYS A 326 -27.35 -29.83 4.28
N GLU A 327 -27.41 -30.93 5.01
CA GLU A 327 -27.11 -32.29 4.53
C GLU A 327 -28.15 -32.79 3.52
N GLN A 328 -29.36 -32.22 3.54
CA GLN A 328 -30.43 -32.51 2.58
C GLN A 328 -30.32 -31.68 1.30
N THR A 329 -29.35 -30.76 1.22
CA THR A 329 -29.13 -29.93 0.04
C THR A 329 -28.03 -30.49 -0.83
N ILE A 330 -28.28 -30.54 -2.14
CA ILE A 330 -27.29 -30.92 -3.15
C ILE A 330 -26.95 -29.72 -4.01
N LYS A 331 -25.70 -29.62 -4.47
CA LYS A 331 -25.30 -28.56 -5.40
C LYS A 331 -25.91 -28.86 -6.76
N GLY A 332 -26.57 -27.87 -7.36
CA GLY A 332 -27.11 -27.96 -8.72
C GLY A 332 -26.45 -26.91 -9.61
N TYR A 333 -26.05 -27.31 -10.82
CA TYR A 333 -25.56 -26.40 -11.85
C TYR A 333 -26.60 -26.26 -12.94
N LYS A 334 -26.76 -25.04 -13.47
CA LYS A 334 -27.65 -24.81 -14.61
C LYS A 334 -26.95 -25.21 -15.90
N PHE A 335 -27.58 -26.11 -16.66
CA PHE A 335 -27.20 -26.42 -18.03
C PHE A 335 -28.36 -25.99 -18.94
N GLY A 336 -28.27 -24.76 -19.46
CA GLY A 336 -29.41 -24.10 -20.08
C GLY A 336 -30.53 -23.84 -19.06
N THR A 337 -31.73 -24.35 -19.34
CA THR A 337 -32.90 -24.26 -18.46
C THR A 337 -32.94 -25.35 -17.39
N THR A 338 -32.22 -26.46 -17.59
CA THR A 338 -32.23 -27.62 -16.71
C THR A 338 -31.27 -27.45 -15.54
N ILE A 339 -31.72 -27.80 -14.34
CA ILE A 339 -30.86 -27.88 -13.15
C ILE A 339 -30.34 -29.31 -13.05
N VAL A 340 -29.03 -29.47 -13.22
CA VAL A 340 -28.35 -30.76 -13.11
C VAL A 340 -27.76 -30.86 -11.70
N PRO A 341 -28.21 -31.82 -10.87
CA PRO A 341 -27.57 -32.09 -9.58
C PRO A 341 -26.15 -32.61 -9.78
N TYR A 342 -25.22 -32.16 -8.96
CA TYR A 342 -23.80 -32.53 -9.04
C TYR A 342 -23.22 -32.67 -7.64
N ASN A 343 -23.09 -33.91 -7.21
CA ASN A 343 -22.68 -34.26 -5.85
C ASN A 343 -21.15 -34.35 -5.73
N GLU A 344 -20.65 -34.53 -4.50
CA GLU A 344 -19.21 -34.67 -4.25
C GLU A 344 -18.62 -35.94 -4.90
N GLU A 345 -19.41 -36.99 -5.06
CA GLU A 345 -19.04 -38.22 -5.77
C GLU A 345 -18.84 -37.95 -7.27
N ASP A 346 -19.81 -37.26 -7.91
CA ASP A 346 -19.70 -36.82 -9.31
C ASP A 346 -18.50 -35.89 -9.51
N GLN A 347 -18.24 -35.02 -8.55
CA GLN A 347 -17.07 -34.14 -8.56
C GLN A 347 -15.75 -34.92 -8.52
N LYS A 348 -15.72 -36.05 -7.82
CA LYS A 348 -14.52 -36.89 -7.75
C LYS A 348 -14.31 -37.71 -9.02
N GLU A 349 -15.38 -38.16 -9.65
CA GLU A 349 -15.32 -38.99 -10.86
C GLU A 349 -15.12 -38.15 -12.13
N TYR A 350 -15.97 -37.14 -12.33
CA TYR A 350 -16.03 -36.33 -13.55
C TYR A 350 -15.34 -34.97 -13.41
N GLY A 351 -15.02 -34.55 -12.18
CA GLY A 351 -14.31 -33.30 -11.96
C GLY A 351 -12.89 -33.33 -12.49
N TRP A 352 -12.31 -32.14 -12.60
CA TRP A 352 -10.93 -31.99 -13.03
C TRP A 352 -9.97 -32.72 -12.07
N LYS A 353 -9.05 -33.51 -12.65
CA LYS A 353 -8.03 -34.24 -11.90
C LYS A 353 -6.87 -33.32 -11.53
N PRO A 354 -6.50 -33.20 -10.24
CA PRO A 354 -5.37 -32.41 -9.77
C PRO A 354 -4.08 -32.70 -10.53
N GLU A 355 -3.50 -31.68 -11.17
CA GLU A 355 -2.16 -31.75 -11.77
C GLU A 355 -1.12 -31.19 -10.80
N ASN A 356 0.04 -31.85 -10.70
CA ASN A 356 1.17 -31.30 -9.96
C ASN A 356 1.61 -29.95 -10.54
N ARG A 357 2.24 -29.12 -9.70
CA ARG A 357 2.81 -27.84 -10.14
C ARG A 357 3.69 -28.05 -11.38
N CYS A 358 3.41 -27.32 -12.45
CA CYS A 358 4.15 -27.42 -13.69
C CYS A 358 4.24 -26.07 -14.43
N LEU A 359 5.30 -25.95 -15.24
CA LEU A 359 5.52 -24.86 -16.18
C LEU A 359 6.06 -25.49 -17.46
N LYS A 360 5.16 -25.94 -18.34
CA LYS A 360 5.51 -26.72 -19.54
C LYS A 360 5.48 -25.82 -20.76
N LEU A 361 6.54 -25.80 -21.56
CA LEU A 361 6.54 -25.11 -22.84
C LEU A 361 5.50 -25.74 -23.78
N ILE A 362 4.69 -24.89 -24.40
CA ILE A 362 3.77 -25.26 -25.47
C ILE A 362 4.43 -24.89 -26.80
N GLN A 363 4.81 -23.63 -26.95
CA GLN A 363 5.47 -23.12 -28.15
C GLN A 363 6.15 -21.77 -27.87
N PHE A 364 7.02 -21.35 -28.79
CA PHE A 364 7.47 -19.95 -28.88
C PHE A 364 6.59 -19.20 -29.87
N ALA A 365 6.28 -17.93 -29.57
CA ALA A 365 5.54 -17.02 -30.44
C ALA A 365 6.29 -15.68 -30.56
N LYS A 366 6.11 -14.95 -31.66
CA LYS A 366 6.70 -13.62 -31.79
C LYS A 366 6.00 -12.65 -30.83
N ARG A 367 6.74 -11.70 -30.24
CA ARG A 367 6.18 -10.74 -29.28
C ARG A 367 5.00 -9.96 -29.87
N SER A 368 5.09 -9.60 -31.14
CA SER A 368 4.06 -8.87 -31.91
C SER A 368 2.73 -9.61 -32.04
N GLN A 369 2.72 -10.94 -31.94
CA GLN A 369 1.50 -11.76 -32.03
C GLN A 369 0.70 -11.76 -30.71
N ILE A 370 1.30 -11.31 -29.60
CA ILE A 370 0.66 -11.27 -28.29
C ILE A 370 0.32 -9.82 -27.95
N LEU A 371 -0.92 -9.44 -28.22
CA LEU A 371 -1.41 -8.09 -27.96
C LEU A 371 -1.48 -7.80 -26.46
N GLU A 372 -1.16 -6.57 -26.06
CA GLU A 372 -1.12 -6.18 -24.64
C GLU A 372 -2.48 -6.29 -23.95
N HIS A 373 -3.56 -6.04 -24.70
CA HIS A 373 -4.93 -6.18 -24.19
C HIS A 373 -5.37 -7.64 -23.98
N TYR A 374 -4.56 -8.63 -24.39
CA TYR A 374 -4.76 -10.03 -24.02
C TYR A 374 -4.07 -10.41 -22.71
N MET A 375 -3.41 -9.50 -22.01
CA MET A 375 -2.79 -9.82 -20.72
C MET A 375 -3.84 -9.88 -19.61
N MET A 376 -3.97 -11.02 -18.95
CA MET A 376 -5.03 -11.30 -17.96
C MET A 376 -4.58 -11.09 -16.51
N ASP A 377 -5.56 -11.09 -15.59
CA ASP A 377 -5.43 -11.06 -14.12
C ASP A 377 -4.79 -9.80 -13.50
N GLY A 378 -4.25 -8.88 -14.29
CA GLY A 378 -3.58 -7.66 -13.80
C GLY A 378 -2.35 -7.92 -12.92
N GLY A 379 -1.88 -9.17 -12.86
CA GLY A 379 -0.76 -9.62 -12.05
C GLY A 379 0.40 -10.09 -12.92
N ALA A 380 1.62 -9.91 -12.42
CA ALA A 380 2.85 -10.36 -13.08
C ALA A 380 3.76 -11.07 -12.09
N CYS A 381 4.50 -12.06 -12.59
CA CYS A 381 5.44 -12.85 -11.78
C CYS A 381 6.82 -12.83 -12.42
N TYR A 382 7.87 -12.79 -11.60
CA TYR A 382 9.24 -13.03 -12.06
C TYR A 382 9.56 -14.51 -11.96
N PHE A 383 10.23 -15.05 -12.97
CA PHE A 383 10.87 -16.35 -12.92
C PHE A 383 12.38 -16.14 -13.11
N ILE A 384 13.14 -16.44 -12.07
CA ILE A 384 14.58 -16.15 -11.97
C ILE A 384 15.32 -17.48 -11.78
N PRO A 385 16.52 -17.68 -12.35
CA PRO A 385 17.32 -18.86 -12.04
C PRO A 385 17.65 -18.96 -10.53
N PRO A 386 17.76 -20.18 -9.96
CA PRO A 386 18.24 -20.36 -8.59
C PRO A 386 19.68 -19.85 -8.46
N ALA A 387 19.92 -18.90 -7.55
CA ALA A 387 21.22 -18.23 -7.42
C ALA A 387 22.40 -19.17 -7.14
N LEU A 388 22.16 -20.31 -6.48
CA LEU A 388 23.19 -21.30 -6.14
C LEU A 388 23.51 -22.27 -7.28
N ASP A 389 22.68 -22.30 -8.34
CA ASP A 389 22.81 -23.23 -9.45
C ASP A 389 23.42 -22.53 -10.68
N ARG A 390 24.75 -22.64 -10.82
CA ARG A 390 25.49 -21.96 -11.88
C ARG A 390 25.11 -22.47 -13.28
N SER A 391 24.87 -23.77 -13.45
CA SER A 391 24.53 -24.33 -14.76
C SER A 391 23.13 -23.88 -15.20
N ALA A 392 22.17 -23.85 -14.27
CA ALA A 392 20.85 -23.29 -14.54
C ALA A 392 20.90 -21.79 -14.89
N CYS A 393 21.70 -21.00 -14.16
CA CYS A 393 21.91 -19.58 -14.48
C CYS A 393 22.42 -19.38 -15.92
N ILE A 394 23.43 -20.16 -16.35
CA ILE A 394 23.98 -20.07 -17.70
C ILE A 394 22.94 -20.47 -18.74
N ALA A 395 22.24 -21.58 -18.55
CA ALA A 395 21.24 -22.07 -19.50
C ALA A 395 20.05 -21.11 -19.64
N ILE A 396 19.57 -20.55 -18.54
CA ILE A 396 18.47 -19.58 -18.55
C ILE A 396 18.93 -18.25 -19.17
N SER A 397 20.13 -17.78 -18.87
CA SER A 397 20.69 -16.58 -19.50
C SER A 397 20.81 -16.76 -21.02
N ALA A 398 21.34 -17.90 -21.48
CA ALA A 398 21.42 -18.22 -22.91
C ALA A 398 20.04 -18.22 -23.57
N LEU A 399 19.04 -18.85 -22.94
CA LEU A 399 17.67 -18.88 -23.45
C LEU A 399 17.03 -17.49 -23.49
N VAL A 400 17.15 -16.70 -22.41
CA VAL A 400 16.61 -15.32 -22.35
C VAL A 400 17.25 -14.45 -23.43
N ASN A 401 18.57 -14.55 -23.62
CA ASN A 401 19.29 -13.76 -24.62
C ASN A 401 18.88 -14.15 -26.05
N ALA A 402 18.75 -15.45 -26.33
CA ALA A 402 18.24 -15.92 -27.62
C ALA A 402 16.80 -15.42 -27.87
N MET A 403 15.92 -15.48 -26.86
CA MET A 403 14.54 -15.01 -27.00
C MET A 403 14.45 -13.50 -27.20
N ILE A 404 15.31 -12.70 -26.55
CA ILE A 404 15.41 -11.25 -26.77
C ILE A 404 15.88 -10.95 -28.19
N ALA A 405 16.93 -11.64 -28.67
CA ALA A 405 17.45 -11.45 -30.02
C ALA A 405 16.41 -11.81 -31.10
N GLU A 406 15.61 -12.86 -30.85
CA GLU A 406 14.57 -13.34 -31.77
C GLU A 406 13.20 -12.65 -31.59
N ASP A 407 13.08 -11.66 -30.70
CA ASP A 407 11.80 -11.02 -30.33
C ASP A 407 10.67 -12.04 -30.08
N SER A 408 10.97 -13.05 -29.25
CA SER A 408 10.10 -14.19 -29.01
C SER A 408 9.69 -14.34 -27.54
N VAL A 409 8.55 -14.99 -27.33
CA VAL A 409 7.91 -15.22 -26.03
C VAL A 409 7.58 -16.69 -25.93
N ALA A 410 7.85 -17.30 -24.76
CA ALA A 410 7.52 -18.70 -24.53
C ALA A 410 6.10 -18.81 -23.96
N LEU A 411 5.21 -19.49 -24.68
CA LEU A 411 3.88 -19.83 -24.20
C LEU A 411 3.95 -21.12 -23.40
N THR A 412 3.45 -21.10 -22.18
CA THR A 412 3.57 -22.21 -21.25
C THR A 412 2.24 -22.60 -20.62
N ARG A 413 2.06 -23.90 -20.36
CA ARG A 413 1.04 -24.41 -19.45
C ARG A 413 1.53 -24.19 -18.03
N TYR A 414 0.79 -23.39 -17.27
CA TYR A 414 1.10 -23.00 -15.91
C TYR A 414 0.09 -23.58 -14.92
N VAL A 415 0.58 -24.36 -13.96
CA VAL A 415 -0.20 -24.89 -12.82
C VAL A 415 0.52 -24.50 -11.54
N TYR A 416 -0.12 -23.70 -10.69
CA TYR A 416 0.54 -23.21 -9.47
C TYR A 416 0.65 -24.26 -8.36
N SER A 417 -0.37 -25.12 -8.21
CA SER A 417 -0.44 -26.20 -7.22
C SER A 417 -1.49 -27.23 -7.64
N ALA A 418 -1.56 -28.38 -6.97
CA ALA A 418 -2.57 -29.40 -7.20
C ALA A 418 -4.03 -28.90 -7.06
N ALA A 419 -4.25 -27.84 -6.27
CA ALA A 419 -5.57 -27.21 -6.13
C ALA A 419 -5.85 -26.11 -7.18
N SER A 420 -4.86 -25.77 -8.00
CA SER A 420 -4.96 -24.68 -8.97
C SER A 420 -5.33 -25.21 -10.35
N HIS A 421 -6.29 -24.58 -11.01
CA HIS A 421 -6.61 -24.89 -12.39
C HIS A 421 -5.46 -24.49 -13.34
N PRO A 422 -5.20 -25.27 -14.40
CA PRO A 422 -4.23 -24.91 -15.43
C PRO A 422 -4.59 -23.60 -16.12
N ARG A 423 -3.57 -22.79 -16.41
CA ARG A 423 -3.68 -21.54 -17.17
C ARG A 423 -2.60 -21.48 -18.24
N ILE A 424 -2.81 -20.68 -19.26
CA ILE A 424 -1.74 -20.31 -20.21
C ILE A 424 -0.98 -19.12 -19.65
N MET A 425 0.35 -19.19 -19.69
CA MET A 425 1.23 -18.11 -19.25
C MET A 425 2.29 -17.83 -20.32
N GLY A 426 2.36 -16.56 -20.75
CA GLY A 426 3.44 -16.05 -21.56
C GLY A 426 4.64 -15.69 -20.67
N LEU A 427 5.81 -16.26 -20.96
CA LEU A 427 7.08 -15.94 -20.34
C LEU A 427 7.84 -14.97 -21.25
N PHE A 428 7.79 -13.69 -20.89
CA PHE A 428 8.46 -12.60 -21.61
C PHE A 428 9.91 -12.50 -21.15
N PRO A 429 10.90 -12.61 -22.05
CA PRO A 429 12.30 -12.54 -21.66
C PRO A 429 12.66 -11.09 -21.29
N ARG A 430 13.40 -10.88 -20.20
CA ARG A 430 13.81 -9.54 -19.77
C ARG A 430 15.13 -9.56 -19.01
N ARG A 431 15.96 -8.55 -19.27
CA ARG A 431 17.13 -8.24 -18.45
C ARG A 431 16.78 -7.22 -17.36
N SER A 432 17.18 -7.50 -16.12
CA SER A 432 16.99 -6.61 -14.98
C SER A 432 17.91 -5.38 -15.06
N LYS A 433 17.58 -4.31 -14.33
CA LYS A 433 18.48 -3.15 -14.17
C LYS A 433 19.84 -3.50 -13.56
N ARG A 434 19.90 -4.63 -12.82
CA ARG A 434 21.14 -5.17 -12.21
C ARG A 434 21.83 -6.20 -13.13
N GLY A 435 21.41 -6.35 -14.39
CA GLY A 435 22.01 -7.27 -15.36
C GLY A 435 21.58 -8.74 -15.22
N VAL A 436 20.55 -9.05 -14.42
CA VAL A 436 20.07 -10.44 -14.25
C VAL A 436 19.06 -10.78 -15.35
N ASP A 437 19.34 -11.82 -16.12
CA ASP A 437 18.43 -12.37 -17.14
C ASP A 437 17.31 -13.20 -16.47
N MET A 438 16.06 -12.90 -16.82
CA MET A 438 14.88 -13.51 -16.21
C MET A 438 13.68 -13.57 -17.16
N PHE A 439 12.60 -14.23 -16.74
CA PHE A 439 11.31 -14.13 -17.40
C PHE A 439 10.30 -13.34 -16.57
N VAL A 440 9.46 -12.55 -17.24
CA VAL A 440 8.23 -11.99 -16.68
C VAL A 440 7.07 -12.86 -17.16
N GLY A 441 6.45 -13.60 -16.24
CA GLY A 441 5.28 -14.41 -16.52
C GLY A 441 3.99 -13.63 -16.36
N ILE A 442 3.16 -13.61 -17.41
CA ILE A 442 1.84 -12.99 -17.45
C ILE A 442 0.85 -14.02 -17.98
N LYS A 443 -0.33 -14.12 -17.36
CA LYS A 443 -1.36 -15.07 -17.79
C LYS A 443 -2.05 -14.57 -19.05
N LEU A 444 -2.42 -15.50 -19.92
CA LEU A 444 -3.12 -15.25 -21.18
C LEU A 444 -4.51 -15.89 -21.14
N PRO A 445 -5.46 -15.35 -21.93
CA PRO A 445 -6.84 -15.82 -21.96
C PRO A 445 -6.94 -17.20 -22.62
N PHE A 446 -8.00 -17.92 -22.27
CA PHE A 446 -8.52 -18.99 -23.11
C PHE A 446 -9.53 -18.43 -24.12
N TYR A 447 -9.94 -19.25 -25.08
CA TYR A 447 -10.91 -18.85 -26.10
C TYR A 447 -12.24 -18.39 -25.49
N GLU A 448 -12.67 -19.01 -24.39
CA GLU A 448 -13.90 -18.70 -23.67
C GLU A 448 -13.88 -17.34 -22.94
N ASP A 449 -12.68 -16.79 -22.71
CA ASP A 449 -12.50 -15.47 -22.10
C ASP A 449 -12.72 -14.34 -23.13
N PHE A 450 -12.69 -14.63 -24.42
CA PHE A 450 -12.93 -13.64 -25.47
C PHE A 450 -14.41 -13.23 -25.52
N ARG A 451 -14.63 -11.97 -25.88
CA ARG A 451 -15.96 -11.38 -26.12
C ARG A 451 -15.92 -10.75 -27.51
N GLY A 452 -16.58 -11.39 -28.48
CA GLY A 452 -16.73 -10.86 -29.84
C GLY A 452 -17.75 -9.75 -29.87
N LEU A 453 -17.35 -8.56 -29.44
CA LEU A 453 -18.17 -7.36 -29.52
C LEU A 453 -17.87 -6.65 -30.84
N ASP A 454 -18.89 -6.55 -31.70
CA ASP A 454 -18.81 -5.79 -32.93
C ASP A 454 -19.10 -4.31 -32.64
N PHE A 455 -18.13 -3.45 -32.95
CA PHE A 455 -18.26 -2.00 -32.82
C PHE A 455 -18.34 -1.35 -34.21
N PRO A 456 -19.20 -0.32 -34.39
CA PRO A 456 -19.21 0.44 -35.63
C PRO A 456 -17.86 1.14 -35.85
N GLN A 457 -17.44 1.24 -37.11
CA GLN A 457 -16.21 1.95 -37.47
C GLN A 457 -16.37 3.44 -37.12
N LEU A 458 -15.41 3.98 -36.38
CA LEU A 458 -15.38 5.41 -36.04
C LEU A 458 -14.92 6.28 -37.21
N ASN A 459 -14.20 5.73 -38.18
CA ASN A 459 -13.70 6.45 -39.36
C ASN A 459 -14.71 6.32 -40.50
N SER A 460 -15.65 7.26 -40.56
CA SER A 460 -16.63 7.38 -41.63
C SER A 460 -16.53 8.78 -42.25
N PRO A 461 -16.95 8.99 -43.51
CA PRO A 461 -16.97 10.34 -44.09
C PRO A 461 -17.80 11.33 -43.27
N THR A 462 -18.79 10.84 -42.52
CA THR A 462 -19.64 11.64 -41.62
C THR A 462 -18.98 12.00 -40.29
N THR A 463 -17.89 11.34 -39.92
CA THR A 463 -17.14 11.54 -38.66
C THR A 463 -15.72 12.05 -38.90
N GLU A 464 -15.37 12.39 -40.13
CA GLU A 464 -14.06 12.95 -40.46
C GLU A 464 -13.88 14.32 -39.78
N PRO A 465 -12.86 14.49 -38.92
CA PRO A 465 -12.67 15.72 -38.18
C PRO A 465 -12.15 16.82 -39.11
N LYS A 466 -12.60 18.07 -38.89
CA LYS A 466 -12.08 19.23 -39.64
C LYS A 466 -10.62 19.47 -39.31
N SER A 467 -9.87 20.05 -40.25
CA SER A 467 -8.43 20.33 -40.07
C SER A 467 -8.14 21.18 -38.83
N ASP A 468 -8.97 22.20 -38.56
CA ASP A 468 -8.76 23.09 -37.41
C ASP A 468 -9.07 22.40 -36.07
N ASP A 469 -10.05 21.48 -36.07
CA ASP A 469 -10.37 20.66 -34.89
C ASP A 469 -9.23 19.69 -34.57
N LEU A 470 -8.62 19.10 -35.61
CA LEU A 470 -7.41 18.28 -35.46
C LEU A 470 -6.25 19.09 -34.88
N LYS A 471 -5.99 20.31 -35.41
CA LYS A 471 -4.93 21.19 -34.89
C LYS A 471 -5.16 21.54 -33.43
N ALA A 472 -6.39 21.88 -33.05
CA ALA A 472 -6.75 22.19 -31.67
C ALA A 472 -6.55 20.97 -30.75
N MET A 473 -6.90 19.77 -31.21
CA MET A 473 -6.66 18.53 -30.46
C MET A 473 -5.15 18.23 -30.32
N HIS A 474 -4.36 18.40 -31.38
CA HIS A 474 -2.90 18.27 -31.30
C HIS A 474 -2.29 19.26 -30.31
N ALA A 475 -2.68 20.53 -30.36
CA ALA A 475 -2.23 21.55 -29.42
C ALA A 475 -2.64 21.21 -27.97
N LEU A 476 -3.83 20.64 -27.75
CA LEU A 476 -4.26 20.16 -26.43
C LEU A 476 -3.35 19.04 -25.92
N VAL A 477 -3.05 18.03 -26.75
CA VAL A 477 -2.19 16.90 -26.39
C VAL A 477 -0.77 17.37 -26.04
N GLU A 478 -0.21 18.29 -26.83
CA GLU A 478 1.11 18.87 -26.57
C GLU A 478 1.15 19.74 -25.31
N ALA A 479 0.07 20.47 -25.02
CA ALA A 479 -0.03 21.31 -23.82
C ALA A 479 -0.20 20.50 -22.53
N MET A 480 -0.85 19.33 -22.61
CA MET A 480 -1.16 18.46 -21.48
C MET A 480 -0.22 17.24 -21.36
N ASP A 481 0.95 17.27 -22.00
CA ASP A 481 1.94 16.20 -21.91
C ASP A 481 2.53 16.09 -20.49
N LEU A 482 2.26 14.95 -19.83
CA LEU A 482 2.71 14.68 -18.47
C LEU A 482 4.17 14.23 -18.39
N THR A 483 4.80 13.87 -19.52
CA THR A 483 6.16 13.30 -19.54
C THR A 483 7.26 14.35 -19.36
N LYS A 484 6.98 15.61 -19.72
CA LYS A 484 7.93 16.74 -19.65
C LYS A 484 7.32 17.95 -18.94
N ALA A 485 6.67 17.72 -17.81
CA ALA A 485 5.83 18.72 -17.18
C ALA A 485 6.60 19.83 -16.47
N HIS A 486 7.76 19.52 -15.87
CA HIS A 486 8.61 20.51 -15.20
C HIS A 486 10.09 20.24 -15.46
N PHE A 487 10.85 21.33 -15.63
CA PHE A 487 12.30 21.27 -15.73
C PHE A 487 12.89 21.35 -14.31
N ASN A 488 13.67 20.35 -13.93
CA ASN A 488 14.39 20.37 -12.66
C ASN A 488 15.79 20.94 -12.89
N SER A 489 16.02 22.15 -12.38
CA SER A 489 17.31 22.85 -12.49
C SER A 489 18.47 22.14 -11.79
N GLU A 490 18.21 21.29 -10.79
CA GLU A 490 19.25 20.52 -10.08
C GLU A 490 19.69 19.28 -10.87
N THR A 491 18.79 18.66 -11.64
CA THR A 491 19.10 17.45 -12.42
C THR A 491 19.31 17.72 -13.91
N GLY A 492 18.97 18.92 -14.38
CA GLY A 492 19.05 19.32 -15.79
C GLY A 492 18.10 18.55 -16.71
N GLN A 493 17.07 17.90 -16.15
CA GLN A 493 16.15 17.04 -16.88
C GLN A 493 14.70 17.47 -16.68
N PHE A 494 13.89 17.22 -17.70
CA PHE A 494 12.45 17.28 -17.57
C PHE A 494 11.95 16.07 -16.78
N GLU A 495 11.07 16.32 -15.82
CA GLU A 495 10.50 15.31 -14.95
C GLU A 495 9.02 15.05 -15.29
N GLU A 496 8.63 13.80 -15.08
CA GLU A 496 7.27 13.30 -15.29
C GLU A 496 6.36 13.73 -14.12
N SER A 497 5.27 14.45 -14.40
CA SER A 497 4.37 15.01 -13.36
C SER A 497 3.65 13.93 -12.56
N LEU A 498 3.28 12.82 -13.22
CA LEU A 498 2.46 11.77 -12.62
C LEU A 498 3.04 10.41 -12.96
N ARG A 499 3.69 9.77 -11.98
CA ARG A 499 4.21 8.40 -12.10
C ARG A 499 3.33 7.45 -11.30
N PRO A 500 2.42 6.66 -11.91
CA PRO A 500 1.50 5.80 -11.15
C PRO A 500 2.17 4.84 -10.17
N ARG A 501 3.42 4.45 -10.43
CA ARG A 501 4.25 3.63 -9.53
C ARG A 501 4.57 4.29 -8.18
N ASP A 502 4.58 5.62 -8.13
CA ASP A 502 4.95 6.41 -6.96
C ASP A 502 3.71 6.98 -6.23
N VAL A 503 2.53 6.79 -6.83
CA VAL A 503 1.25 7.23 -6.27
C VAL A 503 0.69 6.13 -5.35
N PRO A 504 0.46 6.43 -4.06
CA PRO A 504 -0.15 5.47 -3.16
C PRO A 504 -1.62 5.20 -3.54
N ASN A 505 -2.14 4.03 -3.15
CA ASN A 505 -3.54 3.72 -3.39
C ASN A 505 -4.45 4.64 -2.55
N PRO A 506 -5.27 5.52 -3.15
CA PRO A 506 -6.04 6.52 -2.42
C PRO A 506 -7.08 5.91 -1.49
N LYS A 507 -7.63 4.74 -1.86
CA LYS A 507 -8.57 4.01 -0.99
C LYS A 507 -7.89 3.55 0.28
N LEU A 508 -6.68 3.00 0.20
CA LEU A 508 -5.94 2.52 1.37
C LEU A 508 -5.47 3.68 2.25
N GLN A 509 -5.02 4.77 1.62
CA GLN A 509 -4.68 6.01 2.30
C GLN A 509 -5.87 6.56 3.09
N ASN A 510 -7.04 6.68 2.45
CA ASN A 510 -8.24 7.18 3.12
C ASN A 510 -8.66 6.28 4.29
N VAL A 511 -8.65 4.95 4.13
CA VAL A 511 -8.98 4.03 5.23
C VAL A 511 -7.99 4.19 6.39
N CYS A 512 -6.70 4.35 6.11
CA CYS A 512 -5.67 4.61 7.12
C CYS A 512 -5.94 5.92 7.89
N ASN A 513 -6.20 7.01 7.17
CA ASN A 513 -6.54 8.33 7.73
C ASN A 513 -7.80 8.23 8.61
N ALA A 514 -8.87 7.63 8.09
CA ALA A 514 -10.15 7.49 8.78
C ALA A 514 -10.05 6.65 10.05
N MET A 515 -9.24 5.58 10.02
CA MET A 515 -8.99 4.74 11.19
C MET A 515 -8.18 5.46 12.26
N LYS A 516 -7.11 6.18 11.88
CA LYS A 516 -6.36 7.05 12.80
C LYS A 516 -7.29 8.09 13.44
N TYR A 517 -8.08 8.78 12.63
CA TYR A 517 -9.03 9.80 13.10
C TYR A 517 -10.06 9.21 14.08
N ARG A 518 -10.70 8.09 13.73
CA ARG A 518 -11.67 7.40 14.60
C ARG A 518 -11.04 6.93 15.91
N ALA A 519 -9.75 6.55 15.89
CA ALA A 519 -9.03 6.11 17.07
C ALA A 519 -8.76 7.27 18.06
N LEU A 520 -8.40 8.46 17.55
CA LEU A 520 -8.15 9.67 18.34
C LEU A 520 -9.44 10.36 18.80
N HIS A 521 -10.46 10.35 17.94
CA HIS A 521 -11.75 10.98 18.13
C HIS A 521 -12.91 9.96 18.11
N PRO A 522 -13.09 9.20 19.21
CA PRO A 522 -14.28 8.38 19.38
C PRO A 522 -15.54 9.25 19.27
N ASN A 523 -16.56 8.76 18.58
CA ASN A 523 -17.90 9.37 18.45
C ASN A 523 -18.01 10.66 17.60
N ILE A 524 -16.92 11.26 17.12
CA ILE A 524 -16.99 12.41 16.19
C ILE A 524 -17.24 11.89 14.76
N PRO A 525 -18.13 12.49 13.94
CA PRO A 525 -18.26 12.08 12.54
C PRO A 525 -16.92 12.17 11.81
N LEU A 526 -16.72 11.29 10.81
CA LEU A 526 -15.49 11.35 10.01
C LEU A 526 -15.46 12.68 9.24
N PRO A 527 -14.30 13.35 9.16
CA PRO A 527 -14.18 14.57 8.36
C PRO A 527 -14.40 14.26 6.88
N ALA A 528 -14.71 15.31 6.11
CA ALA A 528 -14.64 15.21 4.65
C ALA A 528 -13.21 14.80 4.26
N PHE A 529 -13.10 13.99 3.21
CA PHE A 529 -11.80 13.55 2.72
C PHE A 529 -11.06 14.75 2.12
N ASP A 530 -10.09 15.28 2.87
CA ASP A 530 -9.14 16.29 2.44
C ASP A 530 -7.74 15.79 2.77
N ASP A 531 -7.04 15.32 1.74
CA ASP A 531 -5.68 14.81 1.86
C ASP A 531 -4.79 15.63 0.91
N LYS A 532 -4.10 16.62 1.47
CA LYS A 532 -3.20 17.52 0.74
C LYS A 532 -2.13 16.75 -0.07
N LEU A 533 -1.67 15.61 0.44
CA LEU A 533 -0.67 14.79 -0.23
C LEU A 533 -1.25 14.11 -1.46
N LEU A 534 -2.45 13.55 -1.36
CA LEU A 534 -3.13 12.96 -2.50
C LEU A 534 -3.65 14.02 -3.48
N GLY A 535 -4.14 15.15 -2.99
CA GLY A 535 -4.55 16.30 -3.81
C GLY A 535 -3.41 16.74 -4.72
N GLY A 536 -2.22 17.01 -4.16
CA GLY A 536 -1.05 17.40 -4.96
C GLY A 536 -0.57 16.35 -5.97
N LEU A 537 -0.92 15.07 -5.80
CA LEU A 537 -0.55 13.98 -6.72
C LEU A 537 -1.63 13.64 -7.75
N LEU A 538 -2.91 13.81 -7.42
CA LEU A 538 -4.04 13.37 -8.25
C LEU A 538 -4.72 14.53 -8.97
N GLU A 539 -4.59 15.76 -8.47
CA GLU A 539 -5.14 16.93 -9.14
C GLU A 539 -4.33 17.29 -10.39
N PRO A 540 -5.00 17.75 -11.46
CA PRO A 540 -4.31 18.17 -12.66
C PRO A 540 -3.40 19.36 -12.38
N ASN A 541 -2.19 19.34 -12.95
CA ASN A 541 -1.22 20.41 -12.79
C ASN A 541 -1.79 21.73 -13.35
N ALA A 542 -1.92 22.74 -12.48
CA ALA A 542 -2.48 24.04 -12.83
C ALA A 542 -1.71 24.76 -13.94
N PHE A 543 -0.40 24.54 -14.07
CA PHE A 543 0.41 25.12 -15.15
C PHE A 543 0.03 24.51 -16.51
N LEU A 544 -0.13 23.19 -16.58
CA LEU A 544 -0.54 22.50 -17.81
C LEU A 544 -1.95 22.92 -18.22
N LEU A 545 -2.87 23.07 -17.27
CA LEU A 545 -4.21 23.59 -17.53
C LEU A 545 -4.20 25.01 -18.11
N LYS A 546 -3.33 25.89 -17.58
CA LYS A 546 -3.17 27.25 -18.12
C LYS A 546 -2.64 27.22 -19.55
N ARG A 547 -1.65 26.38 -19.83
CA ARG A 547 -1.08 26.20 -21.18
C ARG A 547 -2.12 25.67 -22.17
N ALA A 548 -2.99 24.77 -21.73
CA ALA A 548 -4.00 24.15 -22.60
C ALA A 548 -5.29 24.97 -22.75
N ASN A 549 -5.43 26.09 -22.04
CA ASN A 549 -6.67 26.85 -21.91
C ASN A 549 -7.22 27.32 -23.27
N GLU A 550 -6.36 27.80 -24.18
CA GLU A 550 -6.77 28.24 -25.52
C GLU A 550 -7.41 27.10 -26.33
N SER A 551 -6.71 25.97 -26.42
CA SER A 551 -7.19 24.76 -27.10
C SER A 551 -8.47 24.22 -26.46
N LEU A 552 -8.55 24.20 -25.13
CA LEU A 552 -9.75 23.77 -24.40
C LEU A 552 -10.96 24.66 -24.69
N ASN A 553 -10.77 25.98 -24.73
CA ASN A 553 -11.85 26.92 -25.03
C ASN A 553 -12.33 26.77 -26.48
N TYR A 554 -11.42 26.59 -27.43
CA TYR A 554 -11.78 26.31 -28.83
C TYR A 554 -12.59 25.01 -28.94
N LEU A 555 -12.12 23.92 -28.32
CA LEU A 555 -12.81 22.63 -28.38
C LEU A 555 -14.19 22.69 -27.71
N LYS A 556 -14.30 23.38 -26.57
CA LYS A 556 -15.58 23.56 -25.87
C LYS A 556 -16.59 24.35 -26.71
N ALA A 557 -16.14 25.31 -27.50
CA ALA A 557 -17.01 26.10 -28.37
C ALA A 557 -17.46 25.31 -29.62
N ASN A 558 -16.56 24.51 -30.21
CA ASN A 558 -16.83 23.80 -31.48
C ASN A 558 -17.46 22.40 -31.30
N PHE A 559 -17.33 21.78 -30.12
CA PHE A 559 -17.93 20.49 -29.78
C PHE A 559 -19.02 20.65 -28.70
N PRO A 560 -20.20 21.20 -29.04
CA PRO A 560 -21.29 21.34 -28.08
C PRO A 560 -21.82 19.97 -27.67
N THR A 561 -21.67 19.62 -26.40
CA THR A 561 -22.22 18.40 -25.82
C THR A 561 -23.61 18.67 -25.25
N ILE A 562 -24.62 17.94 -25.73
CA ILE A 562 -25.98 18.00 -25.19
C ILE A 562 -26.17 16.80 -24.26
N GLU A 563 -26.59 17.06 -23.03
CA GLU A 563 -26.97 16.00 -22.12
C GLU A 563 -28.23 15.31 -22.67
N SER A 564 -28.11 14.03 -23.00
CA SER A 564 -29.28 13.21 -23.32
C SER A 564 -30.12 13.08 -22.04
N PRO A 565 -31.44 13.33 -22.08
CA PRO A 565 -32.31 13.06 -20.95
C PRO A 565 -32.15 11.59 -20.64
N SER A 566 -31.48 11.29 -19.52
CA SER A 566 -31.19 9.92 -19.15
C SER A 566 -32.54 9.21 -19.14
N LYS A 567 -32.68 8.11 -19.91
CA LYS A 567 -33.65 7.09 -19.52
C LYS A 567 -33.17 6.62 -18.16
N LYS A 568 -33.59 7.32 -17.10
CA LYS A 568 -33.52 6.82 -15.75
C LYS A 568 -34.31 5.53 -15.85
N GLN A 569 -33.62 4.39 -15.96
CA GLN A 569 -34.18 3.19 -15.38
C GLN A 569 -34.61 3.63 -13.99
N HIS A 570 -35.90 3.49 -13.67
CA HIS A 570 -36.39 3.61 -12.31
C HIS A 570 -35.66 2.53 -11.50
N VAL A 571 -34.41 2.81 -11.13
CA VAL A 571 -33.80 2.24 -9.94
C VAL A 571 -34.67 2.84 -8.85
N LYS A 572 -35.60 2.03 -8.34
CA LYS A 572 -36.26 2.35 -7.08
C LYS A 572 -35.13 2.74 -6.13
N GLU A 573 -35.12 4.00 -5.70
CA GLU A 573 -34.34 4.43 -4.55
C GLU A 573 -34.89 3.69 -3.32
N GLY A 574 -34.59 2.40 -3.22
CA GLY A 574 -34.32 1.82 -1.93
C GLY A 574 -33.03 2.47 -1.47
N LYS A 575 -33.02 3.05 -0.28
CA LYS A 575 -31.79 3.44 0.40
C LYS A 575 -30.83 2.24 0.36
N GLU A 576 -29.91 2.23 -0.59
CA GLU A 576 -28.73 1.37 -0.52
C GLU A 576 -27.86 1.97 0.58
N GLU A 577 -28.16 1.59 1.83
CA GLU A 577 -27.07 1.44 2.79
C GLU A 577 -26.00 0.62 2.09
N ILE A 578 -24.83 1.24 1.87
CA ILE A 578 -23.64 0.57 1.35
C ILE A 578 -23.19 -0.42 2.44
N LEU A 579 -23.90 -1.54 2.54
CA LEU A 579 -23.44 -2.71 3.26
C LEU A 579 -22.33 -3.33 2.41
N PRO A 580 -21.21 -3.74 3.02
CA PRO A 580 -20.09 -4.31 2.29
C PRO A 580 -20.57 -5.53 1.48
N VAL A 581 -20.32 -5.48 0.17
CA VAL A 581 -20.58 -6.57 -0.76
C VAL A 581 -19.85 -7.81 -0.28
N ILE A 582 -20.58 -8.71 0.36
CA ILE A 582 -20.14 -10.06 0.67
C ILE A 582 -20.03 -10.76 -0.69
N ARG A 583 -18.82 -11.14 -1.10
CA ARG A 583 -18.65 -12.11 -2.18
C ARG A 583 -19.31 -13.41 -1.71
N ILE A 584 -20.52 -13.63 -2.17
CA ILE A 584 -21.19 -14.93 -2.15
C ILE A 584 -20.51 -15.74 -3.26
N ASP A 585 -20.17 -16.99 -2.94
CA ASP A 585 -19.74 -17.97 -3.94
C ASP A 585 -20.65 -17.92 -5.17
N ASN A 586 -20.06 -18.03 -6.36
CA ASN A 586 -20.67 -17.96 -7.70
C ASN A 586 -21.98 -18.75 -7.84
N SER A 587 -23.07 -18.23 -7.31
CA SER A 587 -24.42 -18.78 -7.42
C SER A 587 -25.33 -17.63 -7.82
N VAL A 588 -25.77 -17.67 -9.08
CA VAL A 588 -26.74 -16.74 -9.63
C VAL A 588 -28.11 -17.11 -9.05
N LEU A 589 -28.70 -16.20 -8.27
CA LEU A 589 -30.06 -16.35 -7.73
C LEU A 589 -31.10 -16.23 -8.87
N PRO A 590 -32.19 -17.02 -8.86
CA PRO A 590 -33.32 -16.82 -9.77
C PRO A 590 -34.19 -15.62 -9.34
N GLU A 591 -34.77 -14.93 -10.32
CA GLU A 591 -35.56 -13.67 -10.23
C GLU A 591 -36.80 -13.68 -9.30
N SER A 592 -37.09 -14.77 -8.58
CA SER A 592 -38.30 -14.88 -7.74
C SER A 592 -38.07 -15.13 -6.24
N SER A 593 -36.85 -14.95 -5.74
CA SER A 593 -36.58 -15.11 -4.29
C SER A 593 -36.64 -13.77 -3.56
N LYS A 594 -37.72 -13.52 -2.81
CA LYS A 594 -37.84 -12.41 -1.86
C LYS A 594 -37.19 -12.80 -0.53
N PHE A 595 -36.37 -11.91 0.03
CA PHE A 595 -35.90 -12.01 1.41
C PHE A 595 -37.03 -11.65 2.38
N ILE A 596 -37.31 -12.50 3.36
CA ILE A 596 -38.00 -12.12 4.59
C ILE A 596 -36.94 -12.18 5.70
N LYS A 597 -36.62 -11.03 6.31
CA LYS A 597 -35.85 -10.98 7.55
C LYS A 597 -36.83 -11.15 8.70
N THR A 598 -36.63 -12.16 9.53
CA THR A 598 -37.18 -12.21 10.88
C THR A 598 -36.00 -12.22 11.85
N ASP A 599 -35.87 -11.13 12.61
CA ASP A 599 -34.98 -11.08 13.77
C ASP A 599 -35.75 -11.67 14.94
N GLU A 600 -35.41 -12.90 15.34
CA GLU A 600 -35.81 -13.44 16.63
C GLU A 600 -34.62 -13.30 17.60
N MET A 601 -34.86 -12.59 18.69
CA MET A 601 -34.00 -12.53 19.86
C MET A 601 -34.33 -13.73 20.76
N ASP A 602 -33.39 -14.65 20.92
CA ASP A 602 -33.44 -15.61 22.02
C ASP A 602 -32.93 -14.89 23.28
N VAL A 603 -33.77 -14.92 24.34
CA VAL A 603 -33.52 -14.40 25.70
C VAL A 603 -32.40 -15.17 26.39
#